data_AF-A0A6N9C932-F1
#
_entry.id   AF-A0A6N9C932-F1
#
_cell.length_a   1.000
_cell.length_b   1.000
_cell.length_c   1.000
_cell.angle_alpha   90.00
_cell.angle_beta   90.00
_cell.angle_gamma   90.00
#
_symmetry.space_group_name_H-M   'P 1'
#
loop_
_entity.id
_entity.type
_entity.pdbx_description
1 polymer ?
#
loop_
_entity_poly.entity_id
_entity_poly.type
_entity_poly.pdbx_seq_one_letter_code
_entity_poly.pdbx_strand_id
1 'polypeptide(L)'
;MTLANQYEAEKIAAEAAAESKLVIACRAVAFMLLMLYVVFSPFYKQVLKGKSTTFRAWRMYHSRGIGICDVDFYIRHPDGRIEHIDHFKTLGYDKLLKSHHHSRRIRHAEGVLEVGQRMRQRVGSAADLRVNARIGTRDGWKALYVDKRIE
;
A
#
# COMPACT_ATOMS: atom_id res chain seq x y z
N MET A 1 -50.89 -0.08 -46.48
CA MET A 1 -50.12 0.41 -45.32
C MET A 1 -50.35 1.91 -45.26
N THR A 2 -51.11 2.39 -44.27
CA THR A 2 -51.57 3.78 -44.19
C THR A 2 -50.44 4.72 -43.78
N LEU A 3 -50.44 5.97 -44.29
CA LEU A 3 -49.46 7.01 -43.94
C LEU A 3 -49.34 7.23 -42.41
N ALA A 4 -50.44 7.03 -41.68
CA ALA A 4 -50.45 7.06 -40.21
C ALA A 4 -49.51 5.99 -39.58
N ASN A 5 -49.42 4.80 -40.16
CA ASN A 5 -48.54 3.74 -39.66
C ASN A 5 -47.07 4.02 -39.98
N GLN A 6 -46.78 4.73 -41.07
CA GLN A 6 -45.41 5.16 -41.41
C GLN A 6 -44.94 6.29 -40.50
N TYR A 7 -45.81 7.26 -40.22
CA TYR A 7 -45.53 8.38 -39.31
C TYR A 7 -45.24 7.90 -37.87
N GLU A 8 -46.05 6.97 -37.34
CA GLU A 8 -45.81 6.40 -36.01
C GLU A 8 -44.50 5.60 -35.95
N ALA A 9 -44.15 4.87 -37.01
CA ALA A 9 -42.88 4.13 -37.08
C ALA A 9 -41.66 5.06 -37.12
N GLU A 10 -41.71 6.16 -37.87
CA GLU A 10 -40.65 7.17 -37.92
C GLU A 10 -40.48 7.89 -36.57
N LYS A 11 -41.59 8.20 -35.89
CA LYS A 11 -41.56 8.82 -34.57
C LYS A 11 -40.91 7.93 -33.52
N ILE A 12 -41.27 6.65 -33.46
CA ILE A 12 -40.68 5.67 -32.54
C ILE A 12 -39.16 5.51 -32.81
N ALA A 13 -38.76 5.44 -34.08
CA ALA A 13 -37.36 5.35 -34.46
C ALA A 13 -36.56 6.62 -34.04
N ALA A 14 -37.15 7.80 -34.16
CA ALA A 14 -36.55 9.05 -33.74
C ALA A 14 -36.41 9.16 -32.21
N GLU A 15 -37.42 8.73 -31.45
CA GLU A 15 -37.39 8.68 -29.99
C GLU A 15 -36.33 7.68 -29.49
N ALA A 16 -36.26 6.47 -30.07
CA ALA A 16 -35.23 5.48 -29.73
C ALA A 16 -33.81 5.96 -30.04
N ALA A 17 -33.63 6.68 -31.17
CA ALA A 17 -32.34 7.28 -31.52
C ALA A 17 -31.96 8.42 -30.57
N ALA A 18 -32.92 9.20 -30.09
CA ALA A 18 -32.70 10.26 -29.10
C ALA A 18 -32.32 9.69 -27.73
N GLU A 19 -33.01 8.64 -27.27
CA GLU A 19 -32.66 7.91 -26.05
C GLU A 19 -31.24 7.31 -26.14
N SER A 20 -30.89 6.72 -27.29
CA SER A 20 -29.55 6.19 -27.53
C SER A 20 -28.46 7.28 -27.47
N LYS A 21 -28.69 8.44 -28.09
CA LYS A 21 -27.77 9.59 -28.03
C LYS A 21 -27.61 10.10 -26.59
N LEU A 22 -28.70 10.16 -25.83
CA LEU A 22 -28.68 10.59 -24.43
C LEU A 22 -27.88 9.60 -23.57
N VAL A 23 -28.06 8.29 -23.76
CA VAL A 23 -27.28 7.26 -23.05
C VAL A 23 -25.78 7.38 -23.38
N ILE A 24 -25.44 7.61 -24.65
CA ILE A 24 -24.05 7.81 -25.07
C ILE A 24 -23.46 9.08 -24.42
N ALA A 25 -24.21 10.18 -24.41
CA ALA A 25 -23.79 11.43 -23.77
C ALA A 25 -23.59 11.24 -22.26
N CYS A 26 -24.52 10.58 -21.57
CA CYS A 26 -24.38 10.27 -20.14
C CYS A 26 -23.13 9.43 -19.86
N ARG A 27 -22.84 8.42 -20.69
CA ARG A 27 -21.61 7.61 -20.57
C ARG A 27 -20.35 8.45 -20.78
N ALA A 28 -20.35 9.32 -21.79
CA ALA A 28 -19.22 10.21 -22.07
C ALA A 28 -18.98 11.18 -20.91
N VAL A 29 -20.05 11.77 -20.34
CA VAL A 29 -19.96 12.64 -19.16
C VAL A 29 -19.44 11.88 -17.95
N ALA A 30 -19.97 10.68 -17.67
CA ALA A 30 -19.50 9.85 -16.56
C ALA A 30 -18.01 9.49 -16.72
N PHE A 31 -17.58 9.14 -17.93
CA PHE A 31 -16.18 8.85 -18.23
C PHE A 31 -15.27 10.07 -18.06
N MET A 32 -15.70 11.25 -18.55
CA MET A 32 -14.99 12.52 -18.37
C MET A 32 -14.83 12.86 -16.88
N LEU A 33 -15.91 12.74 -16.09
CA LEU A 33 -15.85 12.97 -14.64
C LEU A 33 -14.87 12.02 -13.94
N LEU A 34 -14.88 10.73 -14.32
CA LEU A 34 -13.94 9.75 -13.78
C LEU A 34 -12.49 10.08 -14.18
N MET A 35 -12.26 10.46 -15.43
CA MET A 35 -10.94 10.82 -15.95
C MET A 35 -10.41 12.05 -15.22
N LEU A 36 -11.22 13.11 -15.09
CA LEU A 36 -10.88 14.30 -14.31
C LEU A 36 -10.56 13.94 -12.86
N TYR A 37 -11.35 13.08 -12.23
CA TYR A 37 -11.07 12.62 -10.87
C TYR A 37 -9.70 11.92 -10.76
N VAL A 38 -9.39 11.01 -11.68
CA VAL A 38 -8.11 10.28 -11.68
C VAL A 38 -6.93 11.22 -11.89
N VAL A 39 -7.02 12.14 -12.85
CA VAL A 39 -5.94 13.07 -13.23
C VAL A 39 -5.73 14.17 -12.18
N PHE A 40 -6.80 14.74 -11.64
CA PHE A 40 -6.70 15.88 -10.72
C PHE A 40 -6.57 15.48 -9.24
N SER A 41 -6.91 14.25 -8.85
CA SER A 41 -6.80 13.85 -7.44
C SER A 41 -5.37 13.89 -6.86
N PRO A 42 -4.29 13.55 -7.61
CA PRO A 42 -2.92 13.74 -7.13
C PRO A 42 -2.58 15.21 -6.95
N PHE A 43 -2.95 16.08 -7.91
CA PHE A 43 -2.71 17.52 -7.86
C PHE A 43 -3.34 18.15 -6.61
N TYR A 44 -4.60 17.82 -6.30
CA TYR A 44 -5.29 18.31 -5.10
C TYR A 44 -4.56 17.93 -3.80
N LYS A 45 -4.03 16.71 -3.70
CA LYS A 45 -3.30 16.29 -2.49
C LYS A 45 -1.86 16.81 -2.42
N GLN A 46 -1.16 16.84 -3.55
CA GLN A 46 0.28 17.15 -3.58
C GLN A 46 0.54 18.66 -3.61
N VAL A 47 -0.21 19.41 -4.42
CA VAL A 47 -0.01 20.85 -4.59
C VAL A 47 -0.86 21.63 -3.58
N LEU A 48 -2.15 21.31 -3.50
CA LEU A 48 -3.08 22.05 -2.65
C LEU A 48 -3.14 21.54 -1.20
N LYS A 49 -2.34 20.51 -0.85
CA LYS A 49 -2.30 19.88 0.49
C LYS A 49 -3.69 19.52 1.05
N GLY A 50 -4.63 19.18 0.16
CA GLY A 50 -6.02 18.94 0.52
C GLY A 50 -6.20 17.76 1.49
N LYS A 51 -6.94 17.97 2.58
CA LYS A 51 -7.17 16.99 3.66
C LYS A 51 -8.54 16.29 3.61
N SER A 52 -9.33 16.50 2.56
CA SER A 52 -10.69 15.94 2.46
C SER A 52 -10.69 14.41 2.51
N THR A 53 -11.53 13.86 3.39
CA THR A 53 -11.74 12.42 3.58
C THR A 53 -12.62 11.80 2.50
N THR A 54 -13.41 12.63 1.80
CA THR A 54 -14.36 12.25 0.73
C THR A 54 -13.66 12.11 -0.62
N PHE A 55 -12.72 13.01 -0.94
CA PHE A 55 -11.93 12.95 -2.19
C PHE A 55 -10.61 12.19 -1.95
N ARG A 56 -10.70 10.87 -1.74
CA ARG A 56 -9.51 10.03 -1.57
C ARG A 56 -8.82 9.80 -2.90
N ALA A 57 -7.72 10.51 -3.12
CA ALA A 57 -6.87 10.29 -4.28
C ALA A 57 -6.63 8.80 -4.56
N TRP A 58 -6.90 8.40 -5.80
CA TRP A 58 -6.70 7.04 -6.26
C TRP A 58 -5.20 6.78 -6.36
N ARG A 59 -4.62 6.26 -5.29
CA ARG A 59 -3.25 5.76 -5.29
C ARG A 59 -3.31 4.24 -5.39
N MET A 60 -2.90 3.70 -6.54
CA MET A 60 -2.42 2.32 -6.60
C MET A 60 -1.46 2.15 -5.43
N TYR A 61 -1.71 1.17 -4.56
CA TYR A 61 -0.93 0.90 -3.33
C TYR A 61 -1.21 1.75 -2.08
N HIS A 62 -2.32 2.51 -2.00
CA HIS A 62 -2.62 3.32 -0.81
C HIS A 62 -2.55 2.58 0.54
N SER A 63 -2.84 1.27 0.56
CA SER A 63 -2.79 0.42 1.76
C SER A 63 -1.65 -0.60 1.77
N ARG A 64 -0.89 -0.74 0.67
CA ARG A 64 0.23 -1.70 0.65
C ARG A 64 1.41 -1.07 1.38
N GLY A 65 1.94 -1.80 2.37
CA GLY A 65 3.02 -1.31 3.24
C GLY A 65 2.55 -0.77 4.58
N ILE A 66 1.26 -0.42 4.75
CA ILE A 66 0.76 0.05 6.05
C ILE A 66 0.84 -1.09 7.08
N GLY A 67 1.45 -0.78 8.23
CA GLY A 67 1.66 -1.71 9.34
C GLY A 67 2.77 -2.72 9.11
N ILE A 68 3.51 -2.64 7.99
CA ILE A 68 4.70 -3.46 7.74
C ILE A 68 5.91 -2.72 8.32
N CYS A 69 6.72 -3.45 9.09
CA CYS A 69 7.95 -2.96 9.65
C CYS A 69 9.10 -3.22 8.67
N ASP A 70 9.88 -2.18 8.43
CA ASP A 70 11.21 -2.27 7.83
C ASP A 70 12.22 -2.32 8.98
N VAL A 71 13.05 -3.36 8.99
CA VAL A 71 13.84 -3.77 10.16
C VAL A 71 15.26 -4.10 9.72
N ASP A 72 16.22 -3.54 10.43
CA ASP A 72 17.65 -3.79 10.26
C ASP A 72 18.25 -4.24 11.59
N PHE A 73 18.77 -5.47 11.60
CA PHE A 73 19.41 -6.07 12.76
C PHE A 73 20.93 -6.02 12.60
N TYR A 74 21.64 -5.70 13.67
CA TYR A 74 23.10 -5.65 13.66
C TYR A 74 23.68 -5.99 15.02
N ILE A 75 24.92 -6.47 15.03
CA ILE A 75 25.74 -6.61 16.24
C ILE A 75 26.69 -5.44 16.33
N ARG A 76 26.79 -4.85 17.52
CA ARG A 76 27.88 -3.94 17.87
C ARG A 76 28.97 -4.73 18.59
N HIS A 77 30.15 -4.77 18.00
CA HIS A 77 31.31 -5.41 18.62
C HIS A 77 31.96 -4.47 19.65
N PRO A 78 32.70 -5.00 20.65
CA PRO A 78 33.36 -4.18 21.67
C PRO A 78 34.37 -3.17 21.12
N ASP A 79 34.94 -3.44 19.94
CA ASP A 79 35.85 -2.56 19.19
C ASP A 79 35.12 -1.41 18.46
N GLY A 80 33.79 -1.34 18.58
CA GLY A 80 32.95 -0.34 17.91
C GLY A 80 32.53 -0.73 16.49
N ARG A 81 32.97 -1.88 15.97
CA ARG A 81 32.58 -2.37 14.64
C ARG A 81 31.09 -2.74 14.64
N ILE A 82 30.40 -2.36 13.56
CA ILE A 82 28.99 -2.72 13.33
C ILE A 82 28.93 -3.81 12.26
N GLU A 83 28.24 -4.89 12.56
CA GLU A 83 27.99 -5.99 11.64
C GLU A 83 26.50 -6.16 11.40
N HIS A 84 26.03 -5.85 10.19
CA HIS A 84 24.63 -6.04 9.80
C HIS A 84 24.34 -7.52 9.52
N ILE A 85 23.19 -7.99 9.99
CA ILE A 85 22.85 -9.41 9.96
C ILE A 85 21.55 -9.63 9.21
N ASP A 86 21.62 -10.51 8.21
CA ASP A 86 20.44 -11.02 7.53
C ASP A 86 19.71 -12.01 8.44
N HIS A 87 18.55 -11.59 8.95
CA HIS A 87 17.77 -12.41 9.88
C HIS A 87 17.25 -13.69 9.25
N PHE A 88 17.00 -13.74 7.93
CA PHE A 88 16.60 -14.99 7.29
C PHE A 88 17.75 -15.99 7.30
N LYS A 89 18.97 -15.53 6.97
CA LYS A 89 20.15 -16.38 6.98
C LYS A 89 20.43 -16.91 8.38
N THR A 90 20.40 -16.04 9.39
CA THR A 90 20.68 -16.41 10.78
C THR A 90 19.63 -17.34 11.38
N LEU A 91 18.36 -17.19 11.01
CA LEU A 91 17.28 -18.09 11.45
C LEU A 91 17.20 -19.38 10.63
N GLY A 92 17.99 -19.51 9.56
CA GLY A 92 17.96 -20.66 8.65
C GLY A 92 16.68 -20.73 7.83
N TYR A 93 16.06 -19.58 7.56
CA TYR A 93 14.82 -19.50 6.77
C TYR A 93 15.14 -19.34 5.29
N ASP A 94 14.48 -20.14 4.47
CA ASP A 94 14.43 -19.88 3.04
C ASP A 94 13.48 -18.70 2.78
N LYS A 95 14.00 -17.66 2.10
CA LYS A 95 13.25 -16.45 1.74
C LYS A 95 12.06 -16.76 0.80
N LEU A 96 12.14 -17.86 0.06
CA LEU A 96 11.13 -18.29 -0.93
C LEU A 96 10.00 -19.11 -0.30
N LEU A 97 10.24 -19.77 0.83
CA LEU A 97 9.23 -20.60 1.50
C LEU A 97 8.20 -19.76 2.25
N LYS A 98 6.91 -20.06 2.03
CA LYS A 98 5.80 -19.36 2.70
C LYS A 98 5.68 -19.65 4.20
N SER A 99 6.33 -20.71 4.68
CA SER A 99 6.31 -21.15 6.09
C SER A 99 6.79 -20.07 7.07
N HIS A 100 7.61 -19.12 6.62
CA HIS A 100 8.19 -18.06 7.47
C HIS A 100 7.61 -16.67 7.20
N HIS A 101 6.32 -16.61 6.83
CA HIS A 101 5.65 -15.35 6.47
C HIS A 101 5.77 -14.26 7.56
N HIS A 102 5.81 -14.62 8.84
CA HIS A 102 5.99 -13.68 9.96
C HIS A 102 7.35 -12.97 9.94
N SER A 103 8.42 -13.65 9.49
CA SER A 103 9.76 -13.05 9.33
C SER A 103 9.93 -12.33 7.99
N ARG A 104 9.10 -12.70 6.99
CA ARG A 104 9.05 -12.03 5.69
C ARG A 104 8.27 -10.72 5.71
N ARG A 105 7.25 -10.66 6.55
CA ARG A 105 6.40 -9.50 6.72
C ARG A 105 6.18 -9.28 8.20
N ILE A 106 7.18 -8.68 8.83
CA ILE A 106 7.11 -8.27 10.22
C ILE A 106 6.06 -7.17 10.34
N ARG A 107 5.09 -7.38 11.22
CA ARG A 107 4.01 -6.43 11.47
C ARG A 107 4.07 -5.96 12.91
N HIS A 108 3.81 -4.68 13.11
CA HIS A 108 3.77 -4.03 14.42
C HIS A 108 5.08 -4.14 15.21
N ALA A 109 5.13 -3.51 16.38
CA ALA A 109 6.36 -3.43 17.17
C ALA A 109 6.68 -4.77 17.85
N GLU A 110 5.65 -5.54 18.19
CA GLU A 110 5.73 -6.84 18.86
C GLU A 110 6.42 -7.87 17.96
N GLY A 111 6.05 -7.92 16.67
CA GLY A 111 6.68 -8.84 15.72
C GLY A 111 8.17 -8.56 15.50
N VAL A 112 8.61 -7.31 15.64
CA VAL A 112 10.05 -6.95 15.58
C VAL A 112 10.79 -7.57 16.77
N LEU A 113 10.21 -7.49 17.97
CA LEU A 113 10.79 -8.07 19.17
C LEU A 113 10.78 -9.60 19.13
N GLU A 114 9.72 -10.23 18.63
CA GLU A 114 9.68 -11.69 18.46
C GLU A 114 10.79 -12.20 17.53
N VAL A 115 11.00 -11.55 16.38
CA VAL A 115 12.09 -11.89 15.46
C VAL A 115 13.44 -11.62 16.13
N GLY A 116 13.57 -10.48 16.82
CA GLY A 116 14.78 -10.14 17.58
C GLY A 116 15.13 -11.18 18.65
N GLN A 117 14.17 -11.67 19.41
CA GLN A 117 14.38 -12.70 20.43
C GLN A 117 14.87 -14.01 19.82
N ARG A 118 14.28 -14.44 18.69
CA ARG A 118 14.76 -15.63 17.96
C ARG A 118 16.17 -15.43 17.40
N MET A 119 16.47 -14.22 16.92
CA MET A 119 17.82 -13.85 16.48
C MET A 119 18.82 -13.95 17.64
N ARG A 120 18.47 -13.43 18.82
CA ARG A 120 19.29 -13.50 20.03
C ARG A 120 19.56 -14.94 20.46
N GLN A 121 18.56 -15.82 20.37
CA GLN A 121 18.74 -17.26 20.61
C GLN A 121 19.74 -17.92 19.65
N ARG A 122 19.86 -17.41 18.41
CA ARG A 122 20.80 -17.96 17.40
C ARG A 122 22.20 -17.36 17.46
N VAL A 123 22.29 -16.07 17.72
CA VAL A 123 23.56 -15.33 17.79
C VAL A 123 24.26 -15.53 19.15
N GLY A 124 23.47 -15.79 20.20
CA GLY A 124 23.96 -15.94 21.57
C GLY A 124 23.68 -14.70 22.43
N SER A 125 23.46 -14.93 23.73
CA SER A 125 23.09 -13.89 24.70
C SER A 125 24.20 -12.87 25.00
N ALA A 126 25.45 -13.23 24.72
CA ALA A 126 26.62 -12.38 24.93
C ALA A 126 26.77 -11.27 23.87
N ALA A 127 26.18 -11.44 22.69
CA ALA A 127 26.28 -10.46 21.62
C ALA A 127 25.45 -9.20 21.92
N ASP A 128 25.99 -8.02 21.61
CA ASP A 128 25.21 -6.78 21.64
C ASP A 128 24.36 -6.67 20.35
N LEU A 129 23.33 -7.50 20.28
CA LEU A 129 22.36 -7.48 19.20
C LEU A 129 21.42 -6.28 19.33
N ARG A 130 21.34 -5.47 18.28
CA ARG A 130 20.53 -4.27 18.21
C ARG A 130 19.65 -4.24 16.96
N VAL A 131 18.64 -3.38 17.01
CA VAL A 131 17.68 -3.19 15.92
C VAL A 131 17.38 -1.72 15.67
N ASN A 132 17.35 -1.36 14.38
CA ASN A 132 16.67 -0.19 13.87
C ASN A 132 15.37 -0.64 13.18
N ALA A 133 14.25 -0.03 13.53
CA ALA A 133 12.95 -0.39 12.95
C ALA A 133 12.09 0.84 12.67
N ARG A 134 11.40 0.81 11.54
CA ARG A 134 10.40 1.81 11.16
C ARG A 134 9.16 1.12 10.60
N ILE A 135 7.99 1.72 10.80
CA ILE A 135 6.70 1.17 10.36
C ILE A 135 6.08 2.05 9.28
N GLY A 136 5.51 1.39 8.26
CA GLY A 136 4.73 2.07 7.24
C GLY A 136 3.43 2.60 7.80
N THR A 137 3.21 3.91 7.73
CA THR A 137 1.96 4.58 8.10
C THR A 137 1.34 5.26 6.89
N ARG A 138 0.15 5.86 7.06
CA ARG A 138 -0.48 6.65 5.98
C ARG A 138 0.32 7.89 5.60
N ASP A 139 1.10 8.41 6.54
CA ASP A 139 1.88 9.64 6.40
C ASP A 139 3.36 9.37 6.06
N GLY A 140 3.71 8.10 5.81
CA GLY A 140 5.08 7.68 5.48
C GLY A 140 5.67 6.77 6.54
N TRP A 141 7.00 6.73 6.62
CA TRP A 141 7.72 5.91 7.59
C TRP A 141 7.74 6.58 8.96
N LYS A 142 7.35 5.86 10.00
CA LYS A 142 7.49 6.29 11.39
C LYS A 142 8.52 5.42 12.10
N ALA A 143 9.49 6.01 12.78
CA ALA A 143 10.44 5.25 13.58
C ALA A 143 9.71 4.50 14.71
N LEU A 144 10.07 3.22 14.89
CA LEU A 144 9.65 2.40 16.03
C LEU A 144 10.80 2.26 17.03
N TYR A 145 11.98 1.88 16.53
CA TYR A 145 13.17 1.66 17.34
C TYR A 145 14.37 2.30 16.66
N VAL A 146 15.19 2.98 17.45
CA VAL A 146 16.46 3.56 17.03
C VAL A 146 17.51 3.05 17.99
N ASP A 147 18.48 2.31 17.46
CA ASP A 147 19.58 1.70 18.21
C ASP A 147 19.13 0.88 19.44
N LYS A 148 17.98 0.20 19.33
CA LYS A 148 17.42 -0.55 20.45
C LYS A 148 18.17 -1.86 20.62
N ARG A 149 18.69 -2.10 21.82
CA ARG A 149 19.24 -3.40 22.22
C ARG A 149 18.10 -4.42 22.38
N ILE A 150 18.30 -5.61 21.82
CA ILE A 150 17.40 -6.76 22.01
C ILE A 150 17.87 -7.51 23.25
N GLU A 151 17.02 -7.60 24.26
CA GLU A 151 17.28 -8.26 25.55
C GLU A 151 16.90 -9.75 25.57
#